data_AF-A0A0P9CXF3-F1
#
_entry.id   AF-A0A0P9CXF3-F1
#
_cell.length_a   1.000
_cell.length_b   1.000
_cell.length_c   1.000
_cell.angle_alpha   90.00
_cell.angle_beta   90.00
_cell.angle_gamma   90.00
#
_symmetry.space_group_name_H-M   'P 1'
#
loop_
_entity.id
_entity.type
_entity.pdbx_description
1 polymer ?
#
loop_
_entity_poly.entity_id
_entity_poly.type
_entity_poly.pdbx_seq_one_letter_code
_entity_poly.pdbx_strand_id
1 'polypeptide(L)'
;MKRRSTTREIGRGILATLAAFGFLLAMIAVAFFITGWLYTQIGYTPPALAAHLLNALLGLLLAATVVYVLMHTPGAVRRSQELGMFRPIVEALERIAKGDFSVRLENNQPMGVVGTLAQSVNAVALELDQLEKMRQEFISNVSHEIQSPLTSIRGFARALRDEQLPPGDRERYLP
;
A
#
# COMPACT_ATOMS: atom_id res chain seq x y z
N MET A 1 -8.74 13.45 -13.26
CA MET A 1 -10.18 13.08 -13.21
C MET A 1 -10.47 11.94 -12.19
N LYS A 2 -9.92 11.98 -10.96
CA LYS A 2 -9.96 10.83 -10.00
C LYS A 2 -10.55 11.17 -8.60
N ARG A 3 -11.16 12.35 -8.41
CA ARG A 3 -11.75 12.80 -7.12
C ARG A 3 -13.14 12.21 -6.80
N ARG A 4 -13.74 11.40 -7.68
CA ARG A 4 -15.16 10.95 -7.55
C ARG A 4 -15.36 9.65 -6.74
N SER A 5 -14.32 8.92 -6.36
CA SER A 5 -14.46 7.65 -5.62
C SER A 5 -14.49 7.84 -4.09
N THR A 6 -13.63 8.71 -3.53
CA THR A 6 -13.53 8.91 -2.07
C THR A 6 -14.79 9.57 -1.47
N THR A 7 -15.43 10.49 -2.21
CA THR A 7 -16.71 11.10 -1.80
C THR A 7 -17.85 10.08 -1.76
N ARG A 8 -17.81 9.04 -2.60
CA ARG A 8 -18.84 7.98 -2.62
C ARG A 8 -18.71 7.01 -1.45
N GLU A 9 -17.49 6.73 -0.99
CA GLU A 9 -17.28 5.86 0.17
C GLU A 9 -17.59 6.57 1.49
N ILE A 10 -17.18 7.83 1.64
CA ILE A 10 -17.58 8.67 2.79
C ILE A 10 -19.10 8.86 2.80
N GLY A 11 -19.70 9.12 1.63
CA GLY A 11 -21.15 9.24 1.48
C GLY A 11 -21.91 7.96 1.86
N ARG A 12 -21.38 6.78 1.52
CA ARG A 12 -21.95 5.49 1.92
C ARG A 12 -21.86 5.23 3.42
N GLY A 13 -20.74 5.61 4.05
CA GLY A 13 -20.59 5.53 5.51
C GLY A 13 -21.57 6.44 6.26
N ILE A 14 -21.71 7.68 5.81
CA ILE A 14 -22.66 8.66 6.39
C ILE A 14 -24.11 8.21 6.16
N LEU A 15 -24.43 7.69 4.97
CA LEU A 15 -25.76 7.18 4.68
C LEU A 15 -26.12 5.97 5.58
N ALA A 16 -25.15 5.08 5.83
CA ALA A 16 -25.35 3.93 6.71
C ALA A 16 -25.54 4.34 8.18
N THR A 17 -24.78 5.33 8.67
CA THR A 17 -24.96 5.84 10.04
C THR A 17 -26.29 6.57 10.20
N LEU A 18 -26.69 7.37 9.21
CA LEU A 18 -28.00 8.03 9.20
C LEU A 18 -29.15 7.02 9.11
N ALA A 19 -29.01 5.97 8.28
CA ALA A 19 -30.01 4.90 8.19
C ALA A 19 -30.14 4.13 9.50
N ALA A 20 -29.02 3.80 10.16
CA ALA A 20 -29.03 3.14 11.47
C ALA A 20 -29.67 4.02 12.56
N PHE A 21 -29.38 5.32 12.55
CA PHE A 21 -30.00 6.28 13.46
C PHE A 21 -31.51 6.41 13.22
N GLY A 22 -31.94 6.51 11.96
CA GLY A 22 -33.35 6.52 11.59
C GLY A 22 -34.08 5.23 11.99
N PHE A 23 -33.45 4.07 11.80
CA PHE A 23 -33.98 2.78 12.21
C PHE A 23 -34.14 2.70 13.74
N LEU A 24 -33.17 3.20 14.50
CA LEU A 24 -33.24 3.27 15.95
C LEU A 24 -34.39 4.16 16.44
N LEU A 25 -34.57 5.33 15.84
CA LEU A 25 -35.70 6.21 16.17
C LEU A 25 -37.04 5.55 15.83
N ALA A 26 -37.13 4.85 14.70
CA ALA A 26 -38.32 4.09 14.32
C ALA A 26 -38.63 2.98 15.34
N MET A 27 -37.61 2.24 15.79
CA MET A 27 -37.76 1.21 16.82
C MET A 27 -38.23 1.78 18.17
N ILE A 28 -37.70 2.94 18.58
CA ILE A 28 -38.15 3.64 19.80
C ILE A 28 -39.61 4.09 19.67
N ALA A 29 -39.99 4.65 18.52
CA ALA A 29 -41.36 5.06 18.27
C ALA A 29 -42.31 3.85 18.29
N VAL A 30 -41.95 2.76 17.62
CA VAL A 30 -42.73 1.51 17.61
C VAL A 30 -42.89 0.96 19.01
N ALA A 31 -41.83 0.94 19.82
CA ALA A 31 -41.90 0.53 21.22
C ALA A 31 -42.90 1.39 22.00
N PHE A 32 -42.85 2.72 21.86
CA PHE A 32 -43.81 3.62 22.53
C PHE A 32 -45.27 3.31 22.17
N PHE A 33 -45.56 3.09 20.88
CA PHE A 33 -46.91 2.75 20.41
C PHE A 33 -47.37 1.37 20.90
N ILE A 34 -46.50 0.35 20.87
CA ILE A 34 -46.80 -1.01 21.34
C ILE A 34 -47.08 -1.01 22.84
N THR A 35 -46.25 -0.34 23.63
CA THR A 35 -46.45 -0.25 25.08
C THR A 35 -47.79 0.43 25.40
N GLY A 36 -48.13 1.51 24.68
CA GLY A 36 -49.42 2.19 24.83
C GLY A 36 -50.61 1.29 24.47
N TRP A 37 -50.53 0.57 23.35
CA TRP A 37 -51.56 -0.38 22.91
C TRP A 37 -51.71 -1.57 23.88
N LEU A 38 -50.61 -2.06 24.44
CA LEU A 38 -50.61 -3.16 25.39
C LEU A 38 -51.28 -2.76 26.71
N TYR A 39 -51.01 -1.56 27.21
CA TYR A 39 -51.64 -1.06 28.43
C TYR A 39 -53.15 -0.91 28.30
N THR A 40 -53.66 -0.52 27.13
CA THR A 40 -55.11 -0.42 26.89
C THR A 40 -55.78 -1.79 26.81
N GLN A 41 -55.11 -2.82 26.28
CA GLN A 41 -55.63 -4.19 26.22
C GLN A 41 -55.64 -4.90 27.58
N ILE A 42 -54.64 -4.65 28.43
CA ILE A 42 -54.55 -5.25 29.77
C ILE A 42 -55.41 -4.48 30.80
N GLY A 43 -55.97 -3.33 30.42
CA GLY A 43 -56.79 -2.49 31.31
C GLY A 43 -56.00 -1.89 32.47
N TYR A 44 -54.67 -1.86 32.36
CA TYR A 44 -53.77 -1.36 33.39
C TYR A 44 -53.26 0.03 33.00
N THR A 45 -53.53 1.03 33.84
CA THR A 45 -53.03 2.40 33.68
C THR A 45 -51.84 2.60 34.61
N PRO A 46 -50.59 2.36 34.15
CA PRO A 46 -49.42 2.60 34.99
C PRO A 46 -49.33 4.10 35.36
N PRO A 47 -48.76 4.43 36.53
CA PRO A 47 -48.37 5.80 36.85
C PRO A 47 -47.45 6.34 35.74
N ALA A 48 -47.65 7.59 35.32
CA ALA A 48 -46.90 8.20 34.20
C ALA A 48 -45.38 8.02 34.34
N LEU A 49 -44.86 8.15 35.57
CA LEU A 49 -43.44 7.94 35.89
C LEU A 49 -42.96 6.52 35.55
N ALA A 50 -43.73 5.49 35.89
CA ALA A 50 -43.36 4.10 35.63
C ALA A 50 -43.33 3.78 34.13
N ALA A 51 -44.30 4.30 33.37
CA ALA A 51 -44.35 4.16 31.92
C ALA A 51 -43.16 4.86 31.24
N HIS A 52 -42.81 6.07 31.67
CA HIS A 52 -41.65 6.80 31.14
C HIS A 52 -40.32 6.09 31.46
N LEU A 53 -40.16 5.56 32.68
CA LEU A 53 -38.95 4.82 33.06
C LEU A 53 -38.77 3.53 32.24
N LEU A 54 -39.86 2.78 32.03
CA LEU A 54 -39.81 1.54 31.27
C LEU A 54 -39.47 1.80 29.79
N ASN A 55 -40.09 2.79 29.18
CA ASN A 55 -39.79 3.20 27.80
C ASN A 55 -38.34 3.71 27.65
N ALA A 56 -37.83 4.47 28.62
CA ALA A 56 -36.44 4.94 28.63
C ALA A 56 -35.44 3.78 28.72
N LEU A 57 -35.72 2.79 29.57
CA LEU A 57 -34.88 1.59 29.73
C LEU A 57 -34.84 0.77 28.43
N LEU A 58 -35.99 0.53 27.81
CA LEU A 58 -36.08 -0.17 26.53
C LEU A 58 -35.36 0.57 25.41
N GLY A 59 -35.51 1.90 25.34
CA GLY A 59 -34.80 2.73 24.37
C GLY A 59 -33.27 2.65 24.54
N LEU A 60 -32.78 2.64 25.78
CA LEU A 60 -31.35 2.52 26.08
C LEU A 60 -30.80 1.15 25.67
N LEU A 61 -31.53 0.07 25.94
CA LEU A 61 -31.13 -1.29 25.53
C LEU A 61 -31.07 -1.43 24.01
N LEU A 62 -32.08 -0.89 23.30
CA LEU A 62 -32.09 -0.87 21.83
C LEU A 62 -30.92 -0.05 21.28
N ALA A 63 -30.62 1.11 21.88
CA ALA A 63 -29.49 1.94 21.49
C ALA A 63 -28.15 1.24 21.70
N ALA A 64 -27.95 0.59 22.84
CA ALA A 64 -26.76 -0.22 23.10
C ALA A 64 -26.60 -1.34 22.07
N THR A 65 -27.69 -2.00 21.69
CA THR A 65 -27.68 -3.07 20.67
C THR A 65 -27.28 -2.52 19.30
N VAL A 66 -27.83 -1.36 18.89
CA VAL A 66 -27.46 -0.72 17.61
C VAL A 66 -25.99 -0.30 17.59
N VAL A 67 -25.48 0.28 18.68
CA VAL A 67 -24.05 0.65 18.80
C VAL A 67 -23.17 -0.60 18.75
N TYR A 68 -23.54 -1.65 19.48
CA TYR A 68 -22.83 -2.93 19.46
C TYR A 68 -22.78 -3.52 18.04
N VAL A 69 -23.92 -3.54 17.34
CA VAL A 69 -24.02 -4.00 15.96
C VAL A 69 -23.20 -3.10 15.03
N LEU A 70 -23.20 -1.77 15.16
CA LEU A 70 -22.37 -0.88 14.32
C LEU A 70 -20.87 -1.13 14.52
N MET A 71 -20.46 -1.41 15.76
CA MET A 71 -19.07 -1.71 16.11
C MET A 71 -18.64 -3.10 15.63
N HIS A 72 -19.52 -4.10 15.72
CA HIS A 72 -19.24 -5.50 15.37
C HIS A 72 -19.66 -5.89 13.96
N THR A 73 -20.46 -5.10 13.24
CA THR A 73 -20.55 -5.22 11.80
C THR A 73 -19.14 -4.98 11.30
N PRO A 74 -18.44 -6.02 10.81
CA PRO A 74 -17.10 -5.84 10.35
C PRO A 74 -17.22 -4.78 9.26
N GLY A 75 -16.57 -3.65 9.46
CA GLY A 75 -16.26 -2.76 8.37
C GLY A 75 -15.36 -3.55 7.42
N ALA A 76 -15.93 -4.45 6.62
CA ALA A 76 -15.30 -5.07 5.47
C ALA A 76 -14.80 -3.98 4.49
N VAL A 77 -15.33 -2.76 4.63
CA VAL A 77 -14.89 -1.53 3.99
C VAL A 77 -13.72 -0.85 4.72
N ARG A 78 -13.63 -0.93 6.04
CA ARG A 78 -12.66 -0.14 6.85
C ARG A 78 -11.33 -0.87 7.07
N ARG A 79 -11.35 -2.20 7.22
CA ARG A 79 -10.14 -3.02 7.43
C ARG A 79 -9.39 -3.35 6.12
N SER A 80 -10.07 -3.32 4.97
CA SER A 80 -9.45 -3.57 3.65
C SER A 80 -8.78 -2.33 3.04
N GLN A 81 -9.18 -1.11 3.44
CA GLN A 81 -8.59 0.12 2.92
C GLN A 81 -7.19 0.39 3.48
N GLU A 82 -6.93 0.09 4.76
CA GLU A 82 -5.64 0.38 5.39
C GLU A 82 -4.49 -0.45 4.80
N LEU A 83 -4.71 -1.74 4.51
CA LEU A 83 -3.67 -2.58 3.89
C LEU A 83 -3.55 -2.35 2.37
N GLY A 84 -4.65 -1.97 1.71
CA GLY A 84 -4.67 -1.76 0.26
C GLY A 84 -3.75 -0.62 -0.20
N MET A 85 -3.55 0.41 0.62
CA MET A 85 -2.71 1.56 0.25
C MET A 85 -1.20 1.29 0.34
N PHE A 86 -0.77 0.42 1.26
CA PHE A 86 0.65 0.08 1.43
C PHE A 86 1.11 -1.08 0.56
N ARG A 87 0.18 -1.94 0.10
CA ARG A 87 0.50 -3.10 -0.72
C ARG A 87 1.38 -2.78 -1.94
N PRO A 88 1.12 -1.73 -2.75
CA PRO A 88 1.99 -1.40 -3.87
C PRO A 88 3.41 -1.02 -3.44
N ILE A 89 3.56 -0.35 -2.29
CA ILE A 89 4.87 0.06 -1.74
C ILE A 89 5.68 -1.16 -1.33
N VAL A 90 5.04 -2.11 -0.63
CA VAL A 90 5.68 -3.38 -0.23
C VAL A 90 6.11 -4.17 -1.46
N GLU A 91 5.23 -4.31 -2.46
CA GLU A 91 5.55 -5.01 -3.71
C GLU A 91 6.71 -4.35 -4.47
N ALA A 92 6.79 -3.02 -4.47
CA ALA A 92 7.92 -2.30 -5.07
C ALA A 92 9.23 -2.54 -4.31
N LEU A 93 9.20 -2.49 -2.97
CA LEU A 93 10.38 -2.79 -2.14
C LEU A 93 10.87 -4.22 -2.31
N GLU A 94 9.97 -5.21 -2.41
CA GLU A 94 10.34 -6.60 -2.68
C GLU A 94 11.01 -6.77 -4.05
N ARG A 95 10.56 -6.05 -5.07
CA ARG A 95 11.19 -6.05 -6.40
C ARG A 95 12.57 -5.39 -6.38
N ILE A 96 12.70 -4.25 -5.70
CA ILE A 96 14.00 -3.57 -5.48
C ILE A 96 14.96 -4.52 -4.74
N ALA A 97 14.50 -5.21 -3.70
CA ALA A 97 15.31 -6.19 -2.96
C ALA A 97 15.78 -7.37 -3.83
N LYS A 98 15.04 -7.71 -4.90
CA LYS A 98 15.42 -8.72 -5.89
C LYS A 98 16.33 -8.18 -7.00
N GLY A 99 16.71 -6.90 -6.95
CA GLY A 99 17.57 -6.25 -7.94
C GLY A 99 16.84 -5.59 -9.11
N ASP A 100 15.51 -5.52 -9.08
CA ASP A 100 14.74 -4.76 -10.08
C ASP A 100 14.58 -3.30 -9.63
N PHE A 101 15.47 -2.43 -10.11
CA PHE A 101 15.47 -1.00 -9.81
C PHE A 101 14.62 -0.16 -10.78
N SER A 102 14.01 -0.80 -11.78
CA SER A 102 13.17 -0.13 -12.78
C SER A 102 11.78 0.24 -12.27
N VAL A 103 11.45 -0.15 -11.02
CA VAL A 103 10.12 0.04 -10.43
C VAL A 103 9.80 1.52 -10.27
N ARG A 104 8.57 1.87 -10.65
CA ARG A 104 7.99 3.20 -10.47
C ARG A 104 6.58 3.06 -9.90
N LEU A 105 6.39 3.57 -8.69
CA LEU A 105 5.08 3.72 -8.07
C LEU A 105 4.36 4.91 -8.70
N GLU A 106 3.15 4.70 -9.20
CA GLU A 106 2.32 5.77 -9.72
C GLU A 106 1.95 6.76 -8.62
N ASN A 107 2.06 8.07 -8.89
CA ASN A 107 1.70 9.15 -7.96
C ASN A 107 0.17 9.37 -7.87
N ASN A 108 -0.59 8.29 -8.04
CA ASN A 108 -2.04 8.26 -8.02
C ASN A 108 -2.62 8.20 -6.60
N GLN A 109 -1.74 8.16 -5.59
CA GLN A 109 -2.14 8.11 -4.19
C GLN A 109 -2.53 9.50 -3.67
N PRO A 110 -3.56 9.63 -2.82
CA PRO A 110 -3.95 10.90 -2.22
C PRO A 110 -2.77 11.55 -1.47
N MET A 111 -2.65 12.88 -1.56
CA MET A 111 -1.72 13.68 -0.75
C MET A 111 -1.79 13.26 0.73
N GLY A 112 -0.68 12.78 1.28
CA GLY A 112 -0.57 12.24 2.63
C GLY A 112 0.71 11.42 2.83
N VAL A 113 0.90 10.87 4.03
CA VAL A 113 2.12 10.13 4.43
C VAL A 113 2.50 9.02 3.44
N VAL A 114 1.51 8.32 2.91
CA VAL A 114 1.74 7.18 2.00
C VAL A 114 2.18 7.63 0.60
N GLY A 115 1.69 8.78 0.13
CA GLY A 115 2.17 9.40 -1.10
C GLY A 115 3.62 9.87 -0.98
N THR A 116 3.99 10.44 0.17
CA THR A 116 5.39 10.80 0.47
C THR A 116 6.29 9.56 0.49
N LEU A 117 5.85 8.49 1.14
CA LEU A 117 6.59 7.22 1.17
C LEU A 117 6.79 6.65 -0.24
N ALA A 118 5.77 6.68 -1.10
CA ALA A 118 5.88 6.25 -2.49
C ALA A 118 6.91 7.08 -3.29
N GLN A 119 6.97 8.39 -3.06
CA GLN A 119 7.98 9.26 -3.68
C GLN A 119 9.40 8.94 -3.18
N SER A 120 9.57 8.71 -1.88
CA SER A 120 10.86 8.30 -1.32
C SER A 120 11.33 6.95 -1.87
N VAL A 121 10.44 5.96 -2.00
CA VAL A 121 10.77 4.68 -2.61
C VAL A 121 11.17 4.83 -4.08
N ASN A 122 10.46 5.68 -4.84
CA ASN A 122 10.85 5.98 -6.22
C ASN A 122 12.23 6.64 -6.33
N ALA A 123 12.57 7.54 -5.41
CA ALA A 123 13.88 8.18 -5.38
C ALA A 123 15.00 7.15 -5.11
N VAL A 124 14.81 6.28 -4.12
CA VAL A 124 15.75 5.18 -3.82
C VAL A 124 15.91 4.25 -5.03
N ALA A 125 14.80 3.87 -5.67
CA ALA A 125 14.85 3.02 -6.86
C ALA A 125 15.62 3.67 -8.01
N LEU A 126 15.48 4.99 -8.20
CA LEU A 126 16.22 5.74 -9.21
C LEU A 126 17.73 5.79 -8.93
N GLU A 127 18.12 6.07 -7.69
CA GLU A 127 19.54 6.10 -7.30
C GLU A 127 20.20 4.72 -7.48
N LEU A 128 19.51 3.65 -7.11
CA LEU A 128 20.00 2.29 -7.31
C LEU A 128 20.15 1.93 -8.79
N ASP A 129 19.19 2.33 -9.64
CA ASP A 129 19.28 2.14 -11.10
C ASP A 129 20.48 2.87 -11.70
N GLN A 130 20.77 4.09 -11.24
CA GLN A 130 21.94 4.85 -11.68
C GLN A 130 23.25 4.21 -11.22
N LEU A 131 23.34 3.77 -9.97
CA LEU A 131 24.50 3.05 -9.44
C LEU A 131 24.79 1.77 -10.23
N GLU A 132 23.74 1.02 -10.55
CA GLU A 132 23.87 -0.21 -11.33
C GLU A 132 24.36 0.04 -12.76
N LYS A 133 23.88 1.10 -13.42
CA LYS A 133 24.41 1.51 -14.73
C LYS A 133 25.88 1.92 -14.68
N MET A 134 26.26 2.72 -13.70
CA MET A 134 27.66 3.12 -13.51
C MET A 134 28.56 1.90 -13.25
N ARG A 135 28.09 0.93 -12.46
CA ARG A 135 28.80 -0.34 -12.23
C ARG A 135 29.02 -1.10 -13.53
N GLN A 136 27.99 -1.21 -14.38
CA GLN A 136 28.08 -1.90 -15.67
C GLN A 136 29.02 -1.20 -16.64
N GLU A 137 28.93 0.13 -16.75
CA GLU A 137 29.84 0.94 -17.56
C GLU A 137 31.29 0.80 -17.10
N PHE A 138 31.54 0.83 -15.78
CA PHE A 138 32.87 0.62 -15.23
C PHE A 138 33.44 -0.75 -15.59
N ILE A 139 32.67 -1.82 -15.40
CA ILE A 139 33.09 -3.19 -15.75
C ILE A 139 33.40 -3.29 -17.24
N SER A 140 32.57 -2.69 -18.10
CA SER A 140 32.78 -2.67 -19.55
C SER A 140 34.07 -1.94 -19.92
N ASN A 141 34.28 -0.73 -19.38
CA ASN A 141 35.45 0.09 -19.66
C ASN A 141 36.74 -0.60 -19.22
N VAL A 142 36.77 -1.14 -18.00
CA VAL A 142 37.93 -1.90 -17.48
C VAL A 142 38.20 -3.14 -18.33
N SER A 143 37.17 -3.85 -18.77
CA SER A 143 37.34 -5.04 -19.62
C SER A 143 37.99 -4.68 -20.97
N HIS A 144 37.56 -3.59 -21.60
CA HIS A 144 38.15 -3.10 -22.83
C HIS A 144 39.60 -2.65 -22.64
N GLU A 145 39.89 -1.90 -21.57
CA GLU A 145 41.23 -1.41 -21.27
C GLU A 145 42.22 -2.53 -20.91
N ILE A 146 41.77 -3.63 -20.29
CA ILE A 146 42.62 -4.79 -19.99
C ILE A 146 42.84 -5.66 -21.23
N GLN A 147 41.82 -5.80 -22.10
CA GLN A 147 41.91 -6.67 -23.27
C GLN A 147 43.01 -6.21 -24.25
N SER A 148 43.20 -4.90 -24.42
CA SER A 148 44.22 -4.32 -25.30
C SER A 148 45.67 -4.70 -24.90
N PRO A 149 46.17 -4.38 -23.69
CA PRO A 149 47.53 -4.74 -23.27
C PRO A 149 47.73 -6.27 -23.22
N LEU A 150 46.71 -7.04 -22.84
CA LEU A 150 46.81 -8.49 -22.79
C LEU A 150 46.93 -9.12 -24.19
N THR A 151 46.30 -8.50 -25.19
CA THR A 151 46.48 -8.86 -26.61
C THR A 151 47.90 -8.56 -27.06
N SER A 152 48.45 -7.39 -26.71
CA SER A 152 49.84 -7.03 -27.01
C SER A 152 50.84 -7.99 -26.35
N ILE A 153 50.67 -8.31 -25.06
CA ILE A 153 51.53 -9.28 -24.35
C ILE A 153 51.47 -10.66 -25.02
N ARG A 154 50.28 -11.12 -25.40
CA ARG A 154 50.13 -12.39 -26.15
C ARG A 154 50.78 -12.32 -27.53
N GLY A 155 50.73 -11.18 -28.21
CA GLY A 155 51.42 -10.93 -29.47
C GLY A 155 52.93 -11.03 -29.34
N PHE A 156 53.51 -10.35 -28.34
CA PHE A 156 54.94 -10.43 -28.02
C PHE A 156 55.38 -11.84 -27.63
N ALA A 157 54.60 -12.52 -26.79
CA ALA A 157 54.88 -13.89 -26.39
C ALA A 157 54.83 -14.88 -27.58
N ARG A 158 53.96 -14.64 -28.58
CA ARG A 158 53.97 -15.41 -29.84
C ARG A 158 55.21 -15.13 -30.67
N ALA A 159 55.58 -13.86 -30.85
CA ALA A 159 56.78 -13.49 -31.61
C ALA A 159 58.05 -14.09 -30.99
N LEU A 160 58.16 -14.10 -29.65
CA LEU A 160 59.28 -14.70 -28.93
C LEU A 160 59.33 -16.24 -29.03
N ARG A 161 58.18 -16.90 -29.28
CA ARG A 161 58.09 -18.36 -29.47
C ARG A 161 58.33 -18.82 -30.91
N ASP A 162 58.37 -17.90 -31.88
CA ASP A 162 58.57 -18.23 -33.28
C ASP A 162 60.07 -18.37 -33.57
N GLU A 163 60.57 -19.60 -33.67
CA GLU A 163 62.00 -19.92 -33.80
C GLU A 163 62.59 -19.54 -35.18
N GLN A 164 61.79 -19.05 -36.13
CA GLN A 164 62.23 -18.71 -37.49
C GLN A 164 62.68 -17.25 -37.71
N LEU A 165 62.76 -16.43 -36.65
CA LEU A 165 63.26 -15.05 -36.77
C LEU A 165 64.78 -15.02 -36.99
N PRO A 166 65.30 -14.31 -38.04
CA PRO A 166 66.72 -14.15 -38.28
C PRO A 166 67.45 -13.56 -37.05
N PRO A 167 68.71 -13.95 -36.79
CA PRO A 167 69.42 -13.62 -35.55
C PRO A 167 69.56 -12.11 -35.21
N GLY A 168 69.27 -11.20 -36.15
CA GLY A 168 69.37 -9.74 -35.96
C GLY A 168 68.11 -9.05 -35.43
N ASP A 169 66.92 -9.66 -35.53
CA ASP A 169 65.65 -9.00 -35.16
C ASP A 169 65.16 -9.34 -33.75
N ARG A 170 65.73 -10.37 -33.10
CA ARG A 170 65.36 -10.76 -31.72
C ARG A 170 65.68 -9.68 -30.68
N GLU A 171 66.71 -8.88 -30.90
CA GLU A 171 67.10 -7.78 -30.01
C GLU A 171 66.08 -6.63 -29.98
N ARG A 172 65.20 -6.53 -30.99
CA ARG A 172 64.19 -5.46 -31.09
C ARG A 172 62.92 -5.72 -30.27
N TYR A 173 62.73 -6.95 -29.78
CA TYR A 173 61.54 -7.39 -29.04
C TYR A 173 61.80 -7.61 -27.55
N LEU A 174 63.03 -7.42 -27.08
CA LEU A 174 63.37 -7.41 -25.67
C LEU A 174 63.33 -5.95 -25.19
N PRO A 175 62.40 -5.58 -24.28
CA PRO A 175 62.36 -4.25 -23.69
C PRO A 175 63.54 -3.96 -22.75
#